data_AF-E2AGZ8-F1
#
_entry.id   AF-E2AGZ8-F1
#
_cell.length_a   1.000
_cell.length_b   1.000
_cell.length_c   1.000
_cell.angle_alpha   90.00
_cell.angle_beta   90.00
_cell.angle_gamma   90.00
#
_symmetry.space_group_name_H-M   'P 1'
#
loop_
_entity.id
_entity.type
_entity.pdbx_description
1 polymer ?
#
loop_
_entity_poly.entity_id
_entity_poly.type
_entity_poly.pdbx_seq_one_letter_code
_entity_poly.pdbx_strand_id
1 'polypeptide(L)'
;KRKMPKTAAVSIKGDEKQGFSYAEVLRKARSQIKMEEFQIEAPRIRKGLNGATIIEISGPECNEKAQQLASKLQEVLKEDKAAITTPMIRGNLRLTGLDESIGKDEIGWAIEEEGGCDNKDTRIGEIRKTRRGMGVVWVQCPLKAAIEIAKKKKIKVGWTIVGVTL
;
A
#
# COMPACT_ATOMS: atom_id res chain seq x y z
N LYS A 1 15.61 0.55 14.50
CA LYS A 1 14.96 1.48 13.53
C LYS A 1 14.64 0.71 12.25
N ARG A 2 13.38 0.61 11.82
CA ARG A 2 13.00 0.00 10.52
C ARG A 2 13.49 0.92 9.39
N LYS A 3 14.24 0.38 8.43
CA LYS A 3 14.72 1.12 7.24
C LYS A 3 13.66 1.08 6.15
N MET A 4 13.50 2.17 5.42
CA MET A 4 12.62 2.20 4.25
C MET A 4 13.19 1.28 3.15
N PRO A 5 12.33 0.52 2.46
CA PRO A 5 12.78 -0.26 1.32
C PRO A 5 13.25 0.67 0.21
N LYS A 6 14.37 0.31 -0.45
CA LYS A 6 14.90 1.03 -1.62
C LYS A 6 14.27 0.56 -2.93
N THR A 7 13.40 -0.45 -2.86
CA THR A 7 12.76 -1.11 -3.98
C THR A 7 11.28 -1.31 -3.70
N ALA A 8 10.48 -1.22 -4.74
CA ALA A 8 9.07 -1.60 -4.75
C ALA A 8 8.88 -2.73 -5.76
N ALA A 9 7.74 -3.41 -5.72
CA ALA A 9 7.45 -4.46 -6.68
C ALA A 9 5.99 -4.49 -7.10
N VAL A 10 5.74 -4.96 -8.31
CA VAL A 10 4.43 -5.29 -8.85
C VAL A 10 4.40 -6.79 -9.13
N SER A 11 3.44 -7.50 -8.54
CA SER A 11 3.22 -8.93 -8.73
C SER A 11 2.02 -9.16 -9.65
N ILE A 12 2.24 -9.90 -10.72
CA ILE A 12 1.21 -10.38 -11.64
C ILE A 12 1.02 -11.87 -11.37
N LYS A 13 -0.17 -12.27 -10.93
CA LYS A 13 -0.52 -13.65 -10.65
C LYS A 13 -1.74 -14.04 -11.49
N GLY A 14 -1.64 -15.12 -12.23
CA GLY A 14 -2.79 -15.76 -12.88
C GLY A 14 -2.83 -17.25 -12.55
N ASP A 15 -3.97 -17.87 -12.83
CA ASP A 15 -4.19 -19.29 -12.58
C ASP A 15 -3.93 -20.09 -13.86
N GLU A 16 -2.75 -20.70 -13.96
CA GLU A 16 -2.35 -21.52 -15.12
C GLU A 16 -3.34 -22.69 -15.34
N LYS A 17 -3.98 -23.18 -14.29
CA LYS A 17 -4.98 -24.27 -14.39
C LYS A 17 -6.25 -23.83 -15.11
N GLN A 18 -6.50 -22.53 -15.20
CA GLN A 18 -7.61 -21.94 -15.96
C GLN A 18 -7.21 -21.53 -17.38
N GLY A 19 -6.04 -21.97 -17.86
CA GLY A 19 -5.54 -21.62 -19.20
C GLY A 19 -4.79 -20.29 -19.26
N PHE A 20 -4.39 -19.73 -18.12
CA PHE A 20 -3.68 -18.46 -18.07
C PHE A 20 -2.23 -18.59 -18.58
N SER A 21 -1.91 -17.89 -19.67
CA SER A 21 -0.54 -17.83 -20.20
C SER A 21 0.18 -16.57 -19.72
N TYR A 22 1.16 -16.74 -18.83
CA TYR A 22 2.03 -15.63 -18.41
C TYR A 22 2.77 -14.98 -19.59
N ALA A 23 3.11 -15.74 -20.63
CA ALA A 23 3.85 -15.24 -21.78
C ALA A 23 3.02 -14.25 -22.61
N GLU A 24 1.75 -14.57 -22.86
CA GLU A 24 0.81 -13.73 -23.61
C GLU A 24 0.52 -12.44 -22.85
N VAL A 25 0.25 -12.55 -21.55
CA VAL A 25 -0.01 -11.42 -20.66
C VAL A 25 1.18 -10.46 -20.61
N LEU A 26 2.41 -10.99 -20.47
CA LEU A 26 3.61 -10.15 -20.49
C LEU A 26 3.87 -9.53 -21.87
N ARG A 27 3.53 -10.22 -22.96
CA ARG A 27 3.65 -9.68 -24.32
C ARG A 27 2.68 -8.54 -24.54
N LYS A 28 1.42 -8.69 -24.11
CA LYS A 28 0.38 -7.65 -24.15
C LYS A 28 0.74 -6.46 -23.26
N ALA A 29 1.27 -6.70 -22.06
CA ALA A 29 1.77 -5.65 -21.19
C ALA A 29 2.91 -4.86 -21.85
N ARG A 30 3.90 -5.54 -22.46
CA ARG A 30 5.02 -4.88 -23.15
C ARG A 30 4.61 -4.10 -24.39
N SER A 31 3.56 -4.52 -25.11
CA SER A 31 3.10 -3.80 -26.31
C SER A 31 2.32 -2.53 -25.97
N GLN A 32 1.67 -2.48 -24.81
CA GLN A 32 0.82 -1.35 -24.40
C GLN A 32 1.48 -0.43 -23.36
N ILE A 33 2.51 -0.88 -22.65
CA ILE A 33 3.14 -0.13 -21.56
C ILE A 33 4.62 0.07 -21.89
N LYS A 34 5.02 1.33 -22.04
CA LYS A 34 6.43 1.73 -22.13
C LYS A 34 6.94 2.05 -20.72
N MET A 35 8.02 1.41 -20.31
CA MET A 35 8.58 1.58 -18.96
C MET A 35 9.19 2.98 -18.78
N GLU A 36 9.57 3.61 -19.89
CA GLU A 36 10.10 4.96 -19.96
C GLU A 36 9.05 6.02 -19.56
N GLU A 37 7.77 5.78 -19.84
CA GLU A 37 6.66 6.67 -19.44
C GLU A 37 6.55 6.81 -17.92
N PHE A 38 6.97 5.78 -17.18
CA PHE A 38 6.98 5.74 -15.73
C PHE A 38 8.35 6.08 -15.13
N GLN A 39 9.31 6.51 -15.96
CA GLN A 39 10.69 6.78 -15.57
C GLN A 39 11.32 5.61 -14.80
N ILE A 40 11.09 4.38 -15.28
CA ILE A 40 11.67 3.16 -14.72
C ILE A 40 12.84 2.75 -15.64
N GLU A 41 14.07 3.05 -15.23
CA GLU A 41 15.25 2.85 -16.08
C GLU A 41 15.66 1.37 -16.22
N ALA A 42 15.55 0.57 -15.15
CA ALA A 42 15.97 -0.84 -15.16
C ALA A 42 15.11 -1.70 -14.23
N PRO A 43 13.89 -2.11 -14.66
CA PRO A 43 13.07 -3.00 -13.87
C PRO A 43 13.64 -4.41 -13.88
N ARG A 44 13.72 -5.03 -12.71
CA ARG A 44 14.17 -6.42 -12.57
C ARG A 44 12.96 -7.34 -12.53
N ILE A 45 12.82 -8.18 -13.55
CA ILE A 45 11.73 -9.16 -13.63
C ILE A 45 12.22 -10.51 -13.10
N ARG A 46 11.47 -11.12 -12.20
CA ARG A 46 11.72 -12.49 -11.71
C ARG A 46 10.44 -13.25 -11.45
N LYS A 47 10.56 -14.57 -11.30
CA LYS A 47 9.45 -15.43 -10.85
C LYS A 47 9.44 -15.53 -9.33
N GLY A 48 8.24 -15.44 -8.76
CA GLY A 48 7.97 -15.75 -7.36
C GLY A 48 7.82 -17.26 -7.14
N LEU A 49 7.97 -17.70 -5.89
CA LEU A 49 7.82 -19.11 -5.50
C LEU A 49 6.42 -19.67 -5.82
N ASN A 50 5.42 -18.79 -5.90
CA ASN A 50 4.03 -19.11 -6.23
C ASN A 50 3.73 -19.03 -7.74
N GLY A 51 4.75 -18.98 -8.60
CA GLY A 51 4.60 -18.85 -10.06
C GLY A 51 4.30 -17.43 -10.57
N ALA A 52 4.00 -16.49 -9.66
CA ALA A 52 3.70 -15.11 -10.03
C ALA A 52 4.92 -14.43 -10.68
N THR A 53 4.67 -13.51 -11.60
CA THR A 53 5.72 -12.67 -12.16
C THR A 53 5.87 -11.41 -11.32
N ILE A 54 7.06 -11.17 -10.80
CA ILE A 54 7.38 -10.01 -9.96
C ILE A 54 8.26 -9.06 -10.76
N ILE A 55 7.81 -7.81 -10.91
CA ILE A 55 8.54 -6.71 -11.52
C ILE A 55 9.02 -5.81 -10.39
N GLU A 56 10.32 -5.85 -10.10
CA GLU A 56 10.95 -5.00 -9.09
C GLU A 56 11.39 -3.67 -9.70
N ILE A 57 11.03 -2.58 -9.04
CA ILE A 57 11.33 -1.21 -9.42
C ILE A 57 12.28 -0.65 -8.37
N SER A 58 13.44 -0.20 -8.82
CA SER A 58 14.44 0.44 -7.98
C SER A 58 14.49 1.93 -8.28
N GLY A 59 14.83 2.75 -7.29
CA GLY A 59 15.02 4.19 -7.47
C GLY A 59 14.19 5.04 -6.52
N PRO A 60 14.29 6.38 -6.63
CA PRO A 60 13.43 7.29 -5.90
C PRO A 60 11.97 7.06 -6.28
N GLU A 61 11.05 7.26 -5.33
CA GLU A 61 9.60 7.14 -5.55
C GLU A 61 9.17 5.78 -6.11
N CYS A 62 9.96 4.73 -5.88
CA CYS A 62 9.69 3.39 -6.40
C CYS A 62 8.27 2.88 -6.07
N ASN A 63 7.73 3.24 -4.89
CA ASN A 63 6.36 2.88 -4.51
C ASN A 63 5.29 3.55 -5.39
N GLU A 64 5.43 4.84 -5.65
CA GLU A 64 4.46 5.61 -6.47
C GLU A 64 4.51 5.12 -7.92
N LYS A 65 5.73 4.93 -8.46
CA LYS A 65 5.94 4.34 -9.79
C LYS A 65 5.38 2.92 -9.89
N ALA A 66 5.55 2.10 -8.84
CA ALA A 66 4.96 0.76 -8.78
C ALA A 66 3.43 0.79 -8.77
N GLN A 67 2.83 1.73 -8.05
CA GLN A 67 1.37 1.91 -8.02
C GLN A 67 0.85 2.36 -9.39
N GLN A 68 1.48 3.34 -10.04
CA GLN A 68 1.11 3.78 -11.38
C GLN A 68 1.20 2.63 -12.40
N LEU A 69 2.29 1.87 -12.37
CA LEU A 69 2.46 0.69 -13.22
C LEU A 69 1.39 -0.36 -12.93
N ALA A 70 1.05 -0.60 -11.67
CA ALA A 70 0.02 -1.55 -11.28
C ALA A 70 -1.36 -1.12 -11.75
N SER A 71 -1.73 0.17 -11.63
CA SER A 71 -2.98 0.70 -12.16
C SER A 71 -3.09 0.52 -13.68
N LYS A 72 -2.00 0.81 -14.42
CA LYS A 72 -1.99 0.63 -15.87
C LYS A 72 -2.06 -0.85 -16.26
N LEU A 73 -1.33 -1.72 -15.58
CA LEU A 73 -1.42 -3.16 -15.78
C LEU A 73 -2.83 -3.67 -15.48
N GLN A 74 -3.49 -3.14 -14.45
CA GLN A 74 -4.86 -3.51 -14.12
C GLN A 74 -5.82 -3.12 -15.23
N GLU A 75 -5.64 -1.98 -15.88
CA GLU A 75 -6.43 -1.58 -17.05
C GLU A 75 -6.22 -2.50 -18.26
N VAL A 76 -4.96 -2.80 -18.59
CA VAL A 76 -4.60 -3.59 -19.77
C VAL A 76 -5.00 -5.06 -19.63
N LEU A 77 -4.94 -5.59 -18.40
CA LEU A 77 -5.10 -7.01 -18.10
C LEU A 77 -6.45 -7.35 -17.45
N LYS A 78 -7.45 -6.44 -17.50
CA LYS A 78 -8.79 -6.68 -16.93
C LYS A 78 -9.43 -7.96 -17.47
N GLU A 79 -9.25 -8.22 -18.76
CA GLU A 79 -9.86 -9.35 -19.48
C GLU A 79 -9.12 -10.67 -19.23
N ASP A 80 -7.84 -10.61 -18.89
CA ASP A 80 -6.96 -11.78 -18.81
C ASP A 80 -7.04 -12.50 -17.46
N LYS A 81 -7.94 -12.09 -16.54
CA LYS A 81 -8.09 -12.65 -15.17
C LYS A 81 -6.78 -12.63 -14.35
N ALA A 82 -5.88 -11.69 -14.63
CA ALA A 82 -4.65 -11.51 -13.87
C ALA A 82 -4.91 -10.74 -12.57
N ALA A 83 -4.55 -11.31 -11.42
CA ALA A 83 -4.50 -10.61 -10.15
C ALA A 83 -3.19 -9.82 -10.05
N ILE A 84 -3.32 -8.49 -10.01
CA ILE A 84 -2.18 -7.58 -9.87
C ILE A 84 -2.15 -7.04 -8.45
N THR A 85 -1.03 -7.24 -7.76
CA THR A 85 -0.82 -6.78 -6.38
C THR A 85 0.51 -6.03 -6.27
N THR A 86 0.51 -4.92 -5.56
CA THR A 86 1.73 -4.18 -5.17
C THR A 86 2.11 -4.55 -3.74
N PRO A 87 3.02 -5.52 -3.52
CA PRO A 87 3.54 -5.79 -2.19
C PRO A 87 4.23 -4.55 -1.61
N MET A 88 3.69 -4.03 -0.50
CA MET A 88 4.23 -2.87 0.19
C MET A 88 4.53 -3.20 1.65
N ILE A 89 5.65 -2.68 2.16
CA ILE A 89 5.98 -2.80 3.59
C ILE A 89 5.07 -1.88 4.39
N ARG A 90 4.34 -2.45 5.33
CA ARG A 90 3.39 -1.74 6.19
C ARG A 90 3.95 -1.52 7.61
N GLY A 91 3.59 -0.40 8.21
CA GLY A 91 3.83 -0.08 9.61
C GLY A 91 2.52 -0.16 10.40
N ASN A 92 2.60 -0.56 11.67
CA ASN A 92 1.45 -0.54 12.58
C ASN A 92 1.60 0.69 13.48
N LEU A 93 0.54 1.47 13.59
CA LEU A 93 0.40 2.57 14.52
C LEU A 93 -0.63 2.19 15.57
N ARG A 94 -0.43 2.66 16.78
CA ARG A 94 -1.42 2.66 17.84
C ARG A 94 -1.84 4.10 18.10
N LEU A 95 -3.14 4.34 17.92
CA LEU A 95 -3.79 5.61 18.24
C LEU A 95 -4.49 5.48 19.59
N THR A 96 -4.32 6.47 20.46
CA THR A 96 -4.89 6.47 21.82
C THR A 96 -5.51 7.80 22.18
N GLY A 97 -6.66 7.79 22.86
CA GLY A 97 -7.35 9.01 23.25
C GLY A 97 -8.41 9.42 22.24
N LEU A 98 -9.00 8.45 21.54
CA LEU A 98 -10.17 8.67 20.68
C LEU A 98 -11.39 8.89 21.57
N ASP A 99 -12.22 9.88 21.28
CA ASP A 99 -13.54 9.99 21.94
C ASP A 99 -14.54 8.99 21.34
N GLU A 100 -15.74 8.93 21.92
CA GLU A 100 -16.74 7.91 21.57
C GLU A 100 -17.42 8.13 20.21
N SER A 101 -17.32 9.34 19.65
CA SER A 101 -17.91 9.69 18.36
C SER A 101 -17.04 9.28 17.17
N ILE A 102 -15.73 9.09 17.39
CA ILE A 102 -14.79 8.87 16.29
C ILE A 102 -14.99 7.50 15.63
N GLY A 103 -15.32 7.55 14.34
CA GLY A 103 -15.46 6.38 13.47
C GLY A 103 -14.16 5.96 12.79
N LYS A 104 -14.20 4.80 12.11
CA LYS A 104 -13.07 4.34 11.28
C LYS A 104 -12.80 5.28 10.10
N ASP A 105 -13.83 5.88 9.54
CA ASP A 105 -13.70 6.74 8.36
C ASP A 105 -12.90 8.01 8.68
N GLU A 106 -13.18 8.65 9.81
CA GLU A 106 -12.43 9.82 10.29
C GLU A 106 -10.97 9.50 10.62
N ILE A 107 -10.72 8.32 11.19
CA ILE A 107 -9.35 7.83 11.38
C ILE A 107 -8.66 7.65 10.02
N GLY A 108 -9.36 7.10 9.04
CA GLY A 108 -8.85 6.93 7.68
C GLY A 108 -8.43 8.25 7.05
N TRP A 109 -9.32 9.25 7.07
CA TRP A 109 -9.04 10.58 6.54
C TRP A 109 -7.87 11.26 7.25
N ALA A 110 -7.80 11.18 8.58
CA ALA A 110 -6.69 11.76 9.33
C ALA A 110 -5.34 11.09 8.99
N ILE A 111 -5.32 9.78 8.79
CA ILE A 111 -4.10 9.05 8.40
C ILE A 111 -3.68 9.39 6.97
N GLU A 112 -4.65 9.53 6.06
CA GLU A 112 -4.42 9.94 4.67
C GLU A 112 -3.86 11.37 4.59
N GLU A 113 -4.44 12.32 5.32
CA GLU A 113 -4.00 13.71 5.39
C GLU A 113 -2.61 13.83 6.06
N GLU A 114 -2.40 13.17 7.20
CA GLU A 114 -1.18 13.32 7.99
C GLU A 114 0.01 12.52 7.44
N GLY A 115 -0.27 11.41 6.75
CA GLY A 115 0.70 10.43 6.25
C GLY A 115 0.84 10.39 4.72
N GLY A 116 0.01 11.13 3.97
CA GLY A 116 0.07 11.19 2.51
C GLY A 116 -0.12 9.84 1.83
N CYS A 117 -0.99 8.98 2.36
CA CYS A 117 -1.26 7.64 1.82
C CYS A 117 -2.74 7.42 1.52
N ASP A 118 -3.04 6.68 0.46
CA ASP A 118 -4.41 6.33 0.08
C ASP A 118 -5.08 5.49 1.20
N ASN A 119 -6.33 5.79 1.50
CA ASN A 119 -7.14 5.06 2.48
C ASN A 119 -7.23 3.54 2.14
N LYS A 120 -7.18 3.17 0.85
CA LYS A 120 -7.12 1.75 0.41
C LYS A 120 -5.89 1.02 0.93
N ASP A 121 -4.79 1.73 1.17
CA ASP A 121 -3.59 1.18 1.74
C ASP A 121 -3.59 1.17 3.28
N THR A 122 -4.63 1.71 3.90
CA THR A 122 -4.81 1.77 5.35
C THR A 122 -5.80 0.71 5.82
N ARG A 123 -5.43 -0.02 6.87
CA ARG A 123 -6.29 -1.00 7.54
C ARG A 123 -6.51 -0.58 8.99
N ILE A 124 -7.76 -0.32 9.33
CA ILE A 124 -8.14 0.19 10.65
C ILE A 124 -8.79 -0.95 11.44
N GLY A 125 -8.15 -1.30 12.55
CA GLY A 125 -8.65 -2.31 13.48
C GLY A 125 -9.94 -1.87 14.16
N GLU A 126 -10.45 -2.72 15.04
CA GLU A 126 -11.56 -2.35 15.90
C GLU A 126 -11.13 -1.30 16.93
N ILE A 127 -11.99 -0.31 17.14
CA ILE A 127 -11.80 0.71 18.17
C ILE A 127 -12.20 0.08 19.50
N ARG A 128 -11.22 -0.06 20.40
CA ARG A 128 -11.41 -0.65 21.74
C ARG A 128 -11.44 0.45 22.79
N LYS A 129 -12.37 0.39 23.73
CA LYS A 129 -12.41 1.31 24.87
C LYS A 129 -11.37 0.91 25.93
N THR A 130 -10.71 1.90 26.50
CA THR A 130 -9.81 1.72 27.66
C THR A 130 -10.60 1.79 28.96
N ARG A 131 -9.95 1.44 30.08
CA ARG A 131 -10.53 1.60 31.43
C ARG A 131 -10.94 3.04 31.76
N ARG A 132 -10.40 4.04 31.05
CA ARG A 132 -10.72 5.47 31.22
C ARG A 132 -11.80 5.96 30.24
N GLY A 133 -12.49 5.06 29.53
CA GLY A 133 -13.55 5.40 28.57
C GLY A 133 -13.05 5.79 27.17
N MET A 134 -11.84 6.33 27.05
CA MET A 134 -11.25 6.71 25.75
C MET A 134 -10.95 5.50 24.86
N GLY A 135 -11.14 5.66 23.56
CA GLY A 135 -10.86 4.68 22.51
C GLY A 135 -9.36 4.56 22.15
N VAL A 136 -8.99 3.35 21.74
CA VAL A 136 -7.68 2.95 21.24
C VAL A 136 -7.88 2.07 20.01
N VAL A 137 -7.08 2.30 18.98
CA VAL A 137 -7.14 1.49 17.75
C VAL A 137 -5.73 1.23 17.22
N TRP A 138 -5.58 0.10 16.54
CA TRP A 138 -4.41 -0.21 15.75
C TRP A 138 -4.70 0.08 14.28
N VAL A 139 -3.82 0.85 13.66
CA VAL A 139 -3.90 1.21 12.25
C VAL A 139 -2.68 0.66 11.54
N GLN A 140 -2.88 -0.02 10.42
CA GLN A 140 -1.80 -0.48 9.57
C GLN A 140 -1.81 0.30 8.27
N CYS A 141 -0.76 1.06 8.00
CA CYS A 141 -0.60 1.92 6.82
C CYS A 141 0.79 1.69 6.19
N PRO A 142 1.09 2.27 5.00
CA PRO A 142 2.43 2.22 4.43
C PRO A 142 3.51 2.66 5.43
N LEU A 143 4.67 1.99 5.43
CA LEU A 143 5.72 2.27 6.43
C LEU A 143 6.19 3.74 6.42
N LYS A 144 6.19 4.40 5.24
CA LYS A 144 6.52 5.83 5.12
C LYS A 144 5.56 6.68 5.95
N ALA A 145 4.25 6.55 5.69
CA ALA A 145 3.19 7.21 6.43
C ALA A 145 3.28 6.91 7.93
N ALA A 146 3.45 5.63 8.29
CA ALA A 146 3.58 5.24 9.70
C ALA A 146 4.75 5.95 10.41
N ILE A 147 5.91 6.05 9.76
CA ILE A 147 7.08 6.74 10.34
C ILE A 147 6.82 8.25 10.45
N GLU A 148 6.20 8.87 9.45
CA GLU A 148 5.91 10.31 9.43
C GLU A 148 4.88 10.70 10.51
N ILE A 149 3.79 9.95 10.62
CA ILE A 149 2.76 10.16 11.63
C ILE A 149 3.34 9.90 13.04
N ALA A 150 4.11 8.83 13.23
CA ALA A 150 4.71 8.52 14.52
C ALA A 150 5.71 9.59 15.00
N LYS A 151 6.42 10.27 14.09
CA LYS A 151 7.30 11.39 14.44
C LYS A 151 6.53 12.56 15.05
N LYS A 152 5.27 12.79 14.63
CA LYS A 152 4.40 13.85 15.16
C LYS A 152 3.94 13.56 16.60
N LYS A 153 3.95 12.28 17.04
CA LYS A 153 3.49 11.77 18.36
C LYS A 153 2.02 12.02 18.70
N LYS A 154 1.39 13.01 18.07
CA LYS A 154 -0.03 13.34 18.20
C LYS A 154 -0.53 13.80 16.84
N ILE A 155 -1.77 13.46 16.52
CA ILE A 155 -2.48 13.92 15.32
C ILE A 155 -3.89 14.38 15.70
N LYS A 156 -4.50 15.20 14.86
CA LYS A 156 -5.89 15.61 15.00
C LYS A 156 -6.79 14.59 14.29
N VAL A 157 -7.82 14.11 14.98
CA VAL A 157 -8.87 13.26 14.39
C VAL A 157 -10.21 13.85 14.81
N GLY A 158 -11.00 14.32 13.84
CA GLY A 158 -12.18 15.14 14.13
C GLY A 158 -11.80 16.38 14.96
N TRP A 159 -12.34 16.49 16.18
CA TRP A 159 -12.02 17.58 17.11
C TRP A 159 -11.03 17.19 18.22
N THR A 160 -10.58 15.94 18.22
CA THR A 160 -9.78 15.36 19.30
C THR A 160 -8.31 15.23 18.92
N ILE A 161 -7.43 15.50 19.87
CA ILE A 161 -5.98 15.27 19.72
C ILE A 161 -5.66 13.87 20.23
N VAL A 162 -5.22 13.02 19.31
CA VAL A 162 -5.00 11.59 19.55
C VAL A 162 -3.50 11.33 19.63
N GLY A 163 -3.07 10.58 20.64
CA GLY A 163 -1.68 10.13 20.78
C GLY A 163 -1.34 9.03 19.79
N VAL A 164 -0.13 9.08 19.21
CA VAL A 164 0.36 8.13 18.20
C VAL A 164 1.64 7.46 18.68
N THR A 165 1.69 6.14 18.60
CA THR A 165 2.90 5.34 18.84
C THR A 165 3.09 4.29 17.74
N LEU A 166 4.32 4.11 17.26
CA LEU A 166 4.72 3.08 16.28
C LEU A 166 5.10 1.76 16.95
#